data_AF-D1YLG3-F1
#
_entry.id   AF-D1YLG3-F1
#
_cell.length_a   1.000
_cell.length_b   1.000
_cell.length_c   1.000
_cell.angle_alpha   90.00
_cell.angle_beta   90.00
_cell.angle_gamma   90.00
#
_symmetry.space_group_name_H-M   'P 1'
#
loop_
_entity.id
_entity.type
_entity.pdbx_description
1 polymer ?
#
loop_
_entity_poly.entity_id
_entity_poly.type
_entity_poly.pdbx_seq_one_letter_code
_entity_poly.pdbx_strand_id
1 'polypeptide(L)'
;MKVILDPEERQKIQSMVIEAVHDGIKQATNFKPYLNRKEVAKYFGVADSTISYWATLGMPIAVIDGRKLYGKQSITEWLKSKEQPKKEQNKKPLTIAVINGKKK
;
A
#
# COMPACT_ATOMS: atom_id res chain seq x y z
N MET A 1 -37.53 24.11 17.12
CA MET A 1 -37.25 24.43 15.70
C MET A 1 -36.89 23.11 15.01
N LYS A 2 -37.73 22.62 14.09
CA LYS A 2 -37.52 21.34 13.39
C LYS A 2 -37.18 21.69 11.95
N VAL A 3 -35.92 21.51 11.55
CA VAL A 3 -35.49 21.76 10.18
C VAL A 3 -35.97 20.58 9.34
N ILE A 4 -37.05 20.79 8.58
CA ILE A 4 -37.57 19.82 7.63
C ILE A 4 -36.97 20.21 6.29
N LEU A 5 -35.92 19.49 5.88
CA LEU A 5 -35.30 19.69 4.58
C LEU A 5 -36.22 19.13 3.50
N ASP A 6 -36.55 19.97 2.52
CA ASP A 6 -37.28 19.60 1.32
C ASP A 6 -36.46 18.56 0.51
N PRO A 7 -37.08 17.60 -0.20
CA PRO A 7 -36.34 16.59 -0.97
C PRO A 7 -35.26 17.15 -1.91
N GLU A 8 -35.51 18.31 -2.53
CA GLU A 8 -34.54 18.98 -3.41
C GLU A 8 -33.32 19.49 -2.64
N GLU A 9 -33.52 20.06 -1.45
CA GLU A 9 -32.43 20.53 -0.59
C GLU A 9 -31.57 19.37 -0.10
N ARG A 10 -32.19 18.23 0.24
CA ARG A 10 -31.48 17.01 0.63
C ARG A 10 -30.58 16.51 -0.50
N GLN A 11 -31.11 16.48 -1.72
CA GLN A 11 -30.36 16.01 -2.88
C GLN A 11 -29.18 16.95 -3.19
N LYS A 12 -29.39 18.26 -3.07
CA LYS A 12 -28.33 19.26 -3.24
C LYS A 12 -27.22 19.12 -2.19
N ILE A 13 -27.58 18.90 -0.92
CA ILE A 13 -26.61 18.67 0.15
C ILE A 13 -25.83 17.37 -0.09
N GLN A 14 -26.52 16.28 -0.49
CA GLN A 14 -25.85 15.03 -0.83
C GLN A 14 -24.82 15.20 -1.95
N SER A 15 -25.18 15.91 -3.03
CA SER A 15 -24.26 16.20 -4.12
C SER A 15 -23.05 17.02 -3.65
N MET A 16 -23.27 18.07 -2.85
CA MET A 16 -22.18 18.86 -2.28
C MET A 16 -21.23 18.04 -1.41
N VAL A 17 -21.78 17.12 -0.60
CA VAL A 17 -20.97 16.22 0.25
C VAL A 17 -20.15 15.27 -0.63
N ILE A 18 -20.75 14.68 -1.67
CA ILE A 18 -20.04 13.79 -2.60
C ILE A 18 -18.91 14.54 -3.30
N GLU A 19 -19.16 15.76 -3.79
CA GLU A 19 -18.14 16.60 -4.42
C GLU A 19 -17.02 16.96 -3.46
N ALA A 20 -17.33 17.40 -2.23
CA ALA A 20 -16.33 17.75 -1.22
C ALA A 20 -15.46 16.54 -0.84
N VAL A 21 -16.05 15.35 -0.71
CA VAL A 21 -15.31 14.11 -0.46
C VAL A 21 -14.40 13.78 -1.65
N HIS A 22 -14.92 13.88 -2.87
CA HIS A 22 -14.15 13.60 -4.08
C HIS A 22 -12.99 14.58 -4.28
N ASP A 23 -13.20 15.86 -3.98
CA ASP A 23 -12.15 16.89 -4.03
C ASP A 23 -11.11 16.70 -2.92
N GLY A 24 -11.53 16.29 -1.72
CA GLY A 24 -10.63 15.88 -0.65
C GLY A 24 -9.75 14.71 -1.06
N ILE A 25 -10.33 13.70 -1.71
CA ILE A 25 -9.59 12.54 -2.25
C ILE A 25 -8.62 12.99 -3.35
N LYS A 26 -9.03 13.86 -4.28
CA LYS A 26 -8.17 14.42 -5.33
C LYS A 26 -6.99 15.20 -4.76
N GLN A 27 -7.22 16.05 -3.76
CA GLN A 27 -6.15 16.80 -3.11
C GLN A 27 -5.19 15.86 -2.36
N ALA A 28 -5.72 14.83 -1.69
CA ALA A 28 -4.92 13.79 -1.07
C ALA A 28 -4.17 12.89 -2.08
N THR A 29 -4.60 12.83 -3.34
CA THR A 29 -3.92 12.10 -4.42
C THR A 29 -3.01 12.99 -5.28
N ASN A 30 -3.04 14.32 -5.13
CA ASN A 30 -2.17 15.28 -5.81
C ASN A 30 -0.71 15.26 -5.30
N PHE A 31 -0.29 14.16 -4.68
CA PHE A 31 1.09 13.87 -4.36
C PHE A 31 1.78 13.36 -5.62
N LYS A 32 2.67 14.17 -6.20
CA LYS A 32 3.69 13.79 -7.20
C LYS A 32 3.71 12.27 -7.49
N PRO A 33 2.94 11.80 -8.51
CA PRO A 33 2.64 10.38 -8.69
C PRO A 33 3.88 9.60 -9.15
N TYR A 34 4.78 10.29 -9.84
CA TYR A 34 6.06 9.78 -10.31
C TYR A 34 7.21 10.40 -9.53
N LEU A 35 8.04 9.54 -8.97
CA LEU A 35 9.20 9.92 -8.18
C LEU A 35 10.49 9.62 -8.93
N ASN A 36 11.57 10.30 -8.54
CA ASN A 36 12.92 9.91 -8.94
C ASN A 36 13.45 8.77 -8.05
N ARG A 37 14.63 8.21 -8.37
CA ARG A 37 15.20 7.06 -7.64
C ARG A 37 15.38 7.31 -6.14
N LYS A 38 15.86 8.50 -5.76
CA LYS A 38 16.10 8.85 -4.35
C LYS A 38 14.80 9.02 -3.59
N GLU A 39 13.82 9.65 -4.23
CA GLU A 39 12.49 9.87 -3.65
C GLU A 39 11.74 8.55 -3.45
N VAL A 40 11.81 7.62 -4.40
CA VAL A 40 11.14 6.32 -4.27
C VAL A 40 11.82 5.42 -3.23
N ALA A 41 13.16 5.48 -3.13
CA ALA A 41 13.91 4.82 -2.06
C ALA A 41 13.47 5.33 -0.68
N LYS A 42 13.40 6.65 -0.52
CA LYS A 42 12.87 7.29 0.70
C LYS A 42 11.41 6.90 0.97
N TYR A 43 10.58 6.83 -0.06
CA TYR A 43 9.16 6.49 0.06
C TYR A 43 8.94 5.07 0.59
N PHE A 44 9.69 4.08 0.09
CA PHE A 44 9.60 2.69 0.55
C PHE A 44 10.50 2.36 1.75
N GLY A 45 11.29 3.33 2.24
CA GLY A 45 12.21 3.11 3.36
C GLY A 45 13.36 2.15 3.05
N VAL A 46 13.82 2.11 1.79
CA VAL A 46 14.89 1.21 1.32
C VAL A 46 16.10 1.98 0.81
N ALA A 47 17.23 1.28 0.64
CA ALA A 47 18.40 1.87 0.01
C ALA A 47 18.18 2.12 -1.49
N ASP A 48 18.85 3.16 -2.01
CA ASP A 48 18.89 3.52 -3.43
C ASP A 48 19.31 2.35 -4.35
N SER A 49 20.22 1.49 -3.87
CA SER A 49 20.67 0.28 -4.58
C SER A 49 19.57 -0.76 -4.71
N THR A 50 18.68 -0.88 -3.71
CA THR A 50 17.53 -1.80 -3.74
C THR A 50 16.57 -1.43 -4.86
N ILE A 51 16.31 -0.14 -5.08
CA ILE A 51 15.48 0.32 -6.21
C ILE A 51 16.12 -0.03 -7.54
N SER A 52 17.44 0.14 -7.67
CA SER A 52 18.17 -0.29 -8.87
C SER A 52 18.10 -1.80 -9.08
N TYR A 53 18.11 -2.59 -8.00
CA TYR A 53 17.94 -4.03 -8.08
C TYR A 53 16.50 -4.42 -8.46
N TRP A 54 15.48 -3.76 -7.92
CA TRP A 54 14.09 -3.99 -8.35
C TRP A 54 13.90 -3.70 -9.84
N ALA A 55 14.59 -2.70 -10.37
CA ALA A 55 14.60 -2.43 -11.81
C ALA A 55 15.10 -3.63 -12.64
N THR A 56 16.10 -4.38 -12.16
CA THR A 56 16.58 -5.58 -12.85
C THR A 56 15.62 -6.76 -12.71
N LEU A 57 14.78 -6.76 -11.69
CA LEU A 57 13.72 -7.75 -11.47
C LEU A 57 12.42 -7.45 -12.24
N GLY A 58 12.43 -6.44 -13.12
CA GLY A 58 11.27 -6.08 -13.94
C GLY A 58 10.25 -5.20 -13.22
N MET A 59 10.67 -4.39 -12.24
CA MET A 59 9.82 -3.36 -11.66
C MET A 59 9.37 -2.35 -12.74
N PRO A 60 8.11 -1.88 -12.72
CA PRO A 60 7.62 -0.91 -13.70
C PRO A 60 8.36 0.44 -13.58
N ILE A 61 8.91 0.91 -14.70
CA ILE A 61 9.67 2.17 -14.80
C ILE A 61 9.22 2.90 -16.07
N ALA A 62 8.90 4.17 -15.93
CA ALA A 62 8.71 5.07 -17.07
C ALA A 62 10.06 5.68 -17.46
N VAL A 63 10.46 5.53 -18.73
CA VAL A 63 11.67 6.17 -19.27
C VAL A 63 11.24 7.23 -20.26
N ILE A 64 11.50 8.49 -19.94
CA ILE A 64 11.20 9.65 -20.79
C ILE A 64 12.50 10.41 -20.98
N ASP A 65 12.98 10.48 -22.22
CA ASP A 65 14.20 11.22 -22.58
C ASP A 65 15.41 10.87 -21.69
N GLY A 66 15.63 9.57 -21.47
CA GLY A 66 16.71 9.04 -20.62
C GLY A 66 16.49 9.18 -19.10
N ARG A 67 15.45 9.88 -18.65
CA ARG A 67 15.11 9.98 -17.22
C ARG A 67 14.20 8.84 -16.79
N LYS A 68 14.58 8.19 -15.67
CA LYS A 68 13.78 7.12 -15.05
C LYS A 68 12.83 7.71 -14.01
N LEU A 69 11.55 7.44 -14.18
CA LEU A 69 10.47 7.82 -13.28
C LEU A 69 9.78 6.59 -12.70
N TYR A 70 9.46 6.67 -11.43
CA TYR A 70 8.97 5.58 -10.61
C TYR A 70 7.56 5.91 -10.11
N GLY A 71 6.55 5.23 -10.65
CA GLY A 71 5.16 5.43 -10.24
C GLY A 71 4.90 4.77 -8.89
N LYS A 72 4.41 5.54 -7.90
CA LYS A 72 4.13 5.00 -6.55
C LYS A 72 3.15 3.82 -6.59
N GLN A 73 2.03 4.00 -7.28
CA GLN A 73 0.98 2.98 -7.39
C GLN A 73 1.50 1.73 -8.12
N SER A 74 2.13 1.91 -9.27
CA SER A 74 2.65 0.80 -10.08
C SER A 74 3.67 -0.06 -9.33
N ILE A 75 4.57 0.57 -8.56
CA ILE A 75 5.56 -0.18 -7.76
C ILE A 75 4.89 -0.88 -6.58
N THR A 76 3.93 -0.24 -5.91
CA THR A 76 3.17 -0.88 -4.83
C THR A 76 2.40 -2.10 -5.32
N GLU A 77 1.74 -2.02 -6.48
CA GLU A 77 1.06 -3.16 -7.11
C GLU A 77 2.03 -4.27 -7.49
N TRP A 78 3.19 -3.90 -8.04
CA TRP A 78 4.25 -4.84 -8.36
C TRP A 78 4.77 -5.55 -7.10
N LEU A 79 5.02 -4.84 -6.00
CA LEU A 79 5.41 -5.42 -4.72
C LEU A 79 4.35 -6.41 -4.21
N LYS A 80 3.07 -5.99 -4.25
CA LYS A 80 1.94 -6.84 -3.87
C LYS A 80 1.89 -8.13 -4.68
N SER A 81 2.22 -8.08 -5.97
CA SER A 81 2.29 -9.28 -6.83
C SER A 81 3.41 -10.26 -6.45
N LYS A 82 4.43 -9.80 -5.70
CA LYS A 82 5.59 -10.59 -5.26
C LYS A 82 5.46 -11.07 -3.82
N GLU A 83 4.42 -10.66 -3.10
CA GLU A 83 4.15 -11.14 -1.76
C GLU A 83 3.85 -12.65 -1.79
N GLN A 84 4.63 -13.44 -1.05
CA GLN A 84 4.29 -14.84 -0.86
C GLN A 84 3.17 -14.92 0.18
N PRO A 85 2.11 -15.71 -0.05
CA PRO A 85 1.13 -15.97 0.99
C PRO A 85 1.88 -16.57 2.19
N LYS A 86 1.64 -16.04 3.38
CA LYS A 86 2.18 -16.61 4.62
C LYS A 86 1.84 -18.10 4.60
N LYS A 87 2.84 -18.96 4.45
CA LYS A 87 2.69 -20.38 4.78
C LYS A 87 2.33 -20.39 6.26
N GLU A 88 1.09 -20.77 6.58
CA GLU A 88 0.72 -21.10 7.94
C GLU A 88 1.81 -22.03 8.47
N GLN A 89 2.55 -21.55 9.46
CA GLN A 89 3.52 -22.38 10.14
C GLN A 89 2.70 -23.48 10.79
N ASN A 90 2.62 -24.65 10.15
CA ASN A 90 2.17 -25.89 10.78
C ASN A 90 3.03 -26.05 12.04
N LYS A 91 2.47 -25.65 13.18
CA LYS A 91 3.08 -25.84 14.49
C LYS A 91 3.27 -27.34 14.63
N LYS A 92 4.50 -27.82 14.44
CA LYS A 92 4.87 -29.20 14.76
C LYS A 92 4.41 -29.45 16.20
N PRO A 93 3.70 -30.56 16.49
CA PRO A 93 3.27 -30.83 17.85
C PRO A 93 4.51 -30.88 18.75
N LEU A 94 4.55 -29.98 19.74
CA LEU A 94 5.54 -30.03 20.80
C LEU A 94 5.34 -31.35 21.54
N THR A 95 6.18 -32.34 21.26
CA THR A 95 6.20 -33.61 21.99
C THR A 95 6.75 -33.30 23.38
N ILE A 96 5.86 -33.17 24.36
CA ILE A 96 6.24 -33.07 25.77
C ILE A 96 6.68 -34.48 26.19
N ALA A 97 7.99 -34.69 26.30
CA ALA A 97 8.52 -35.91 26.90
C ALA A 97 8.23 -35.85 28.41
N VAL A 98 7.21 -36.58 28.86
CA VAL A 98 6.96 -36.84 30.29
C VAL A 98 8.06 -37.80 30.77
N ILE A 99 9.08 -37.26 31.41
CA ILE A 99 10.08 -38.04 32.15
C ILE A 99 9.46 -38.55 33.45
N ASN A 100 8.87 -39.74 33.40
CA ASN A 100 8.61 -40.54 34.58
C ASN A 100 9.83 -41.44 34.86
N GLY A 101 10.63 -41.09 35.86
CA GLY A 101 11.76 -41.92 36.32
C GLY A 101 12.14 -41.59 37.76
N LYS A 102 11.46 -42.18 38.74
CA LYS A 102 11.88 -43.34 39.55
C LYS A 102 12.41 -42.92 40.93
N LYS A 103 11.58 -43.20 41.94
CA LYS A 103 11.97 -43.35 43.35
C LYS A 103 13.19 -44.28 43.46
N LYS A 104 14.19 -43.85 44.22
CA LYS A 104 14.98 -44.68 45.11
C LYS A 104 15.13 -43.95 46.43
#